data_AF-A0A5M8ST60-F1
#
_entry.id   AF-A0A5M8ST60-F1
#
_cell.length_a   1.000
_cell.length_b   1.000
_cell.length_c   1.000
_cell.angle_alpha   90.00
_cell.angle_beta   90.00
_cell.angle_gamma   90.00
#
_symmetry.space_group_name_H-M   'P 1'
#
loop_
_entity.id
_entity.type
_entity.pdbx_description
1 polymer ?
#
loop_
_entity_poly.entity_id
_entity_poly.type
_entity_poly.pdbx_seq_one_letter_code
_entity_poly.pdbx_strand_id
1 'polypeptide(L)'
;MTPPTSPAKPSTWPIAIGAEGIAAAQFARCGFDVMMQVGRDKPWYDFAVTRAGNMLKVSVKPSEDGRWNLAQGFGRRSSEPGTRALDCRSAIDMWADSQGSKTICCLVQFEDVAISQMPRIYLAYPAEIAAEMKLAAERTGCCGLAEQYEYTTEGKREFASLPAKWRFSAERIQELLEGQTSASASSVISGSFPKPGPVMVTSVAARPVAMTA
;
A
#
# COMPACT_ATOMS: atom_id res chain seq x y z
N MET A 1 9.33 -18.17 -44.15
CA MET A 1 8.46 -17.20 -43.44
C MET A 1 8.88 -17.22 -41.99
N THR A 2 9.62 -16.20 -41.55
CA THR A 2 9.95 -15.99 -40.14
C THR A 2 8.70 -15.54 -39.39
N PRO A 3 8.42 -16.07 -38.19
CA PRO A 3 7.29 -15.59 -37.40
C PRO A 3 7.52 -14.13 -37.03
N PRO A 4 6.46 -13.29 -37.00
CA PRO A 4 6.59 -11.91 -36.57
C PRO A 4 7.09 -11.88 -35.13
N THR A 5 8.19 -11.18 -34.92
CA THR A 5 8.75 -10.86 -33.61
C THR A 5 7.66 -10.20 -32.78
N SER A 6 7.27 -10.84 -31.67
CA SER A 6 6.28 -10.31 -30.73
C SER A 6 6.70 -8.88 -30.33
N PRO A 7 5.82 -7.88 -30.40
CA PRO A 7 6.19 -6.50 -30.07
C PRO A 7 6.72 -6.45 -28.64
N ALA A 8 7.87 -5.78 -28.45
CA ALA A 8 8.46 -5.56 -27.14
C ALA A 8 7.43 -4.87 -26.25
N LYS A 9 7.17 -5.43 -25.06
CA LYS A 9 6.26 -4.84 -24.08
C LYS A 9 6.70 -3.39 -23.85
N PRO A 10 5.82 -2.39 -24.03
CA PRO A 10 6.19 -1.00 -23.79
C PRO A 10 6.69 -0.85 -22.36
N SER A 11 7.64 0.06 -22.15
CA SER A 11 8.07 0.39 -20.78
C SER A 11 6.83 0.84 -20.00
N THR A 12 6.63 0.30 -18.81
CA THR A 12 5.48 0.64 -17.94
C THR A 12 5.59 2.05 -17.34
N TRP A 13 6.68 2.77 -17.61
CA TRP A 13 6.97 4.06 -17.01
C TRP A 13 5.99 5.18 -17.42
N PRO A 14 5.61 5.37 -18.70
CA PRO A 14 4.63 6.40 -19.07
C PRO A 14 3.26 6.18 -18.40
N ILE A 15 2.84 4.92 -18.27
CA ILE A 15 1.58 4.58 -17.61
C ILE A 15 1.63 4.88 -16.12
N ALA A 16 2.77 4.60 -15.46
CA ALA A 16 2.95 4.96 -14.06
C ALA A 16 2.81 6.47 -13.84
N ILE A 17 3.47 7.29 -14.67
CA ILE A 17 3.34 8.75 -14.59
C ILE A 17 1.91 9.22 -14.87
N GLY A 18 1.23 8.64 -15.86
CA GLY A 18 -0.17 8.94 -16.17
C GLY A 18 -1.10 8.59 -15.01
N ALA A 19 -0.93 7.41 -14.40
CA ALA A 19 -1.68 6.98 -13.24
C ALA A 19 -1.48 7.89 -12.03
N GLU A 20 -0.23 8.30 -11.76
CA GLU A 20 0.11 9.23 -10.68
C GLU A 20 -0.62 10.57 -10.86
N GLY A 21 -0.52 11.16 -12.06
CA GLY A 21 -1.17 12.44 -12.36
C GLY A 21 -2.70 12.36 -12.27
N ILE A 22 -3.29 11.27 -12.77
CA ILE A 22 -4.74 11.02 -12.68
C ILE A 22 -5.19 10.88 -11.23
N ALA A 23 -4.48 10.07 -10.43
CA ALA A 23 -4.80 9.89 -9.02
C ALA A 23 -4.70 11.22 -8.26
N ALA A 24 -3.60 11.96 -8.43
CA ALA A 24 -3.39 13.26 -7.81
C ALA A 24 -4.53 14.25 -8.16
N ALA A 25 -4.91 14.33 -9.44
CA ALA A 25 -5.99 15.20 -9.89
C ALA A 25 -7.34 14.82 -9.26
N GLN A 26 -7.65 13.53 -9.08
CA GLN A 26 -8.89 13.10 -8.42
C GLN A 26 -8.92 13.47 -6.94
N PHE A 27 -7.80 13.32 -6.21
CA PHE A 27 -7.71 13.80 -4.83
C PHE A 27 -7.89 15.33 -4.74
N ALA A 28 -7.26 16.10 -5.64
CA ALA A 28 -7.42 17.54 -5.70
C ALA A 28 -8.88 17.95 -5.97
N ARG A 29 -9.58 17.23 -6.86
CA ARG A 29 -11.02 17.44 -7.12
C ARG A 29 -11.91 17.18 -5.90
N CYS A 30 -11.46 16.35 -4.96
CA CYS A 30 -12.12 16.13 -3.67
C CYS A 30 -11.74 17.18 -2.60
N GLY A 31 -10.99 18.23 -2.97
CA GLY A 31 -10.61 19.33 -2.08
C GLY A 31 -9.44 19.01 -1.16
N PHE A 32 -8.57 18.08 -1.55
CA PHE A 32 -7.33 17.79 -0.84
C PHE A 32 -6.17 18.59 -1.42
N ASP A 33 -5.27 19.04 -0.55
CA ASP A 33 -3.97 19.53 -0.97
C ASP A 33 -3.09 18.33 -1.34
N VAL A 34 -2.46 18.35 -2.52
CA VAL A 34 -1.66 17.24 -3.03
C VAL A 34 -0.19 17.64 -3.08
N MET A 35 0.65 16.88 -2.39
CA MET A 35 2.10 17.09 -2.30
C MET A 35 2.83 15.97 -3.03
N MET A 36 3.24 16.25 -4.27
CA MET A 36 4.00 15.32 -5.10
C MET A 36 5.43 15.15 -4.59
N GLN A 37 5.94 13.92 -4.60
CA GLN A 37 7.36 13.67 -4.35
C GLN A 37 8.14 13.75 -5.66
N VAL A 38 9.19 14.58 -5.67
CA VAL A 38 10.08 14.77 -6.83
C VAL A 38 11.52 14.49 -6.39
N GLY A 39 12.23 13.64 -7.12
CA GLY A 39 13.63 13.33 -6.81
C GLY A 39 14.02 11.92 -7.22
N ARG A 40 15.33 11.64 -7.16
CA ARG A 40 15.90 10.31 -7.41
C ARG A 40 15.66 9.34 -6.25
N ASP A 41 15.63 9.85 -5.02
CA ASP A 41 15.47 9.06 -3.79
C ASP A 41 14.02 9.19 -3.27
N LYS A 42 13.06 8.77 -4.08
CA LYS A 42 11.65 8.80 -3.67
C LYS A 42 11.42 7.82 -2.50
N PRO A 43 10.61 8.20 -1.49
CA PRO A 43 10.12 7.25 -0.50
C PRO A 43 9.20 6.21 -1.15
N TRP A 44 8.74 5.22 -0.39
CA TRP A 44 7.85 4.13 -0.86
C TRP A 44 6.43 4.61 -1.29
N TYR A 45 6.17 5.91 -1.37
CA TYR A 45 4.90 6.52 -1.77
C TYR A 45 5.14 7.63 -2.79
N ASP A 46 4.15 7.88 -3.64
CA ASP A 46 4.28 8.75 -4.82
C ASP A 46 3.91 10.20 -4.50
N PHE A 47 2.88 10.38 -3.67
CA PHE A 47 2.48 11.69 -3.14
C PHE A 47 1.79 11.55 -1.78
N ALA A 48 1.66 12.67 -1.08
CA ALA A 48 0.84 12.77 0.12
C ALA A 48 -0.36 13.69 -0.16
N VAL A 49 -1.47 13.42 0.50
CA VAL A 49 -2.66 14.29 0.47
C VAL A 49 -2.98 14.76 1.88
N THR A 50 -3.36 16.03 2.00
CA THR A 50 -3.70 16.62 3.30
C THR A 50 -5.03 17.35 3.26
N ARG A 51 -5.76 17.30 4.36
CA ARG A 51 -6.96 18.11 4.60
C ARG A 51 -7.22 18.25 6.10
N ALA A 52 -7.42 19.48 6.57
CA ALA A 52 -7.75 19.79 7.96
C ALA A 52 -6.82 19.12 9.00
N GLY A 53 -5.51 19.08 8.71
CA GLY A 53 -4.49 18.50 9.60
C GLY A 53 -4.32 16.98 9.50
N ASN A 54 -5.19 16.28 8.76
CA ASN A 54 -5.01 14.87 8.46
C ASN A 54 -4.14 14.68 7.20
N MET A 55 -3.36 13.61 7.17
CA MET A 55 -2.46 13.28 6.06
C MET A 55 -2.58 11.80 5.68
N LEU A 56 -2.64 11.52 4.38
CA LEU A 56 -2.48 10.18 3.81
C LEU A 56 -1.29 10.14 2.86
N LYS A 57 -0.44 9.13 3.01
CA LYS A 57 0.57 8.79 2.00
C LYS A 57 -0.08 7.87 0.98
N VAL A 58 0.13 8.14 -0.29
CA VAL A 58 -0.50 7.41 -1.40
C VAL A 58 0.58 6.79 -2.26
N SER A 59 0.56 5.46 -2.40
CA SER A 59 1.33 4.77 -3.44
C SER A 59 0.41 4.35 -4.58
N VAL A 60 0.71 4.79 -5.78
CA VAL A 60 -0.06 4.53 -6.99
C VAL A 60 0.43 3.25 -7.64
N LYS A 61 -0.51 2.38 -8.01
CA LYS A 61 -0.24 1.12 -8.70
C LYS A 61 -1.03 1.09 -10.01
N PRO A 62 -0.37 1.33 -11.17
CA PRO A 62 -1.04 1.23 -12.46
C PRO A 62 -1.28 -0.22 -12.87
N SER A 63 -2.30 -0.44 -13.69
CA SER A 63 -2.55 -1.68 -14.42
C SER A 63 -3.20 -1.40 -15.78
N GLU A 64 -2.79 -2.16 -16.79
CA GLU A 64 -3.32 -2.11 -18.16
C GLU A 64 -3.88 -3.47 -18.62
N ASP A 65 -3.82 -4.48 -17.75
CA ASP A 65 -4.15 -5.88 -18.05
C ASP A 65 -5.12 -6.47 -16.99
N GLY A 66 -5.86 -5.60 -16.31
CA GLY A 66 -6.84 -6.02 -15.31
C GLY A 66 -6.20 -6.51 -14.02
N ARG A 67 -4.86 -6.52 -13.91
CA ARG A 67 -4.12 -7.18 -12.83
C ARG A 67 -2.99 -6.32 -12.28
N TRP A 68 -2.65 -6.55 -11.01
CA TRP A 68 -1.50 -5.95 -10.35
C TRP A 68 -0.58 -7.05 -9.80
N ASN A 69 0.63 -7.11 -10.35
CA ASN A 69 1.66 -8.08 -9.97
C ASN A 69 2.49 -7.60 -8.76
N LEU A 70 1.80 -7.23 -7.68
CA LEU A 70 2.37 -6.50 -6.54
C LEU A 70 3.46 -7.29 -5.79
N ALA A 71 3.25 -8.60 -5.62
CA ALA A 71 4.15 -9.49 -4.88
C ALA A 71 5.20 -10.20 -5.76
N GLN A 72 5.26 -9.93 -7.07
CA GLN A 72 6.11 -10.70 -8.00
C GLN A 72 7.61 -10.64 -7.66
N GLY A 73 8.08 -9.50 -7.14
CA GLY A 73 9.48 -9.33 -6.72
C GLY A 73 9.85 -9.98 -5.38
N PHE A 74 8.85 -10.49 -4.64
CA PHE A 74 9.02 -11.03 -3.28
C PHE A 74 8.99 -12.57 -3.22
N GLY A 75 8.75 -13.25 -4.35
CA GLY A 75 8.77 -14.70 -4.41
C GLY A 75 10.18 -15.29 -4.35
N ARG A 76 10.39 -16.31 -3.51
CA ARG A 76 11.52 -17.24 -3.69
C ARG A 76 11.17 -18.20 -4.84
N ARG A 77 12.13 -18.44 -5.74
CA ARG A 77 12.00 -19.44 -6.82
C ARG A 77 11.94 -20.83 -6.17
N SER A 78 10.75 -21.43 -6.02
CA SER A 78 10.62 -22.85 -5.69
C SER A 78 10.38 -23.67 -6.97
N SER A 79 10.98 -24.85 -7.03
CA SER A 79 10.99 -25.72 -8.22
C SER A 79 9.95 -26.85 -8.13
N GLU A 80 9.18 -26.92 -7.05
CA GLU A 80 8.30 -28.06 -6.70
C GLU A 80 6.82 -27.75 -7.01
N PRO A 81 6.13 -28.58 -7.80
CA PRO A 81 4.69 -28.42 -8.07
C PRO A 81 3.86 -28.62 -6.79
N GLY A 82 3.27 -27.54 -6.25
CA GLY A 82 2.45 -27.55 -5.04
C GLY A 82 2.91 -26.56 -3.96
N THR A 83 4.17 -26.11 -4.01
CA THR A 83 4.73 -25.12 -3.07
C THR A 83 4.32 -23.67 -3.42
N ARG A 84 3.83 -23.46 -4.64
CA ARG A 84 3.54 -22.13 -5.20
C ARG A 84 2.53 -21.30 -4.42
N ALA A 85 1.52 -21.91 -3.79
CA ALA A 85 0.54 -21.19 -2.97
C ALA A 85 1.11 -20.74 -1.61
N LEU A 86 1.95 -21.57 -0.99
CA LEU A 86 2.73 -21.21 0.21
C LEU A 86 3.71 -20.08 -0.10
N ASP A 87 4.36 -20.14 -1.26
CA ASP A 87 5.24 -19.08 -1.74
C ASP A 87 4.46 -17.79 -2.03
N CYS A 88 3.23 -17.88 -2.56
CA CYS A 88 2.38 -16.71 -2.75
C CYS A 88 2.06 -16.02 -1.43
N ARG A 89 1.64 -16.75 -0.40
CA ARG A 89 1.30 -16.16 0.91
C ARG A 89 2.49 -15.41 1.49
N SER A 90 3.67 -16.04 1.52
CA SER A 90 4.88 -15.38 2.01
C SER A 90 5.28 -14.17 1.17
N ALA A 91 5.20 -14.25 -0.17
CA ALA A 91 5.51 -13.11 -1.03
C ALA A 91 4.52 -11.95 -0.82
N ILE A 92 3.23 -12.25 -0.63
CA ILE A 92 2.19 -11.26 -0.34
C ILE A 92 2.44 -10.59 1.01
N ASP A 93 2.82 -11.35 2.04
CA ASP A 93 3.15 -10.83 3.36
C ASP A 93 4.36 -9.91 3.31
N MET A 94 5.45 -10.36 2.66
CA MET A 94 6.64 -9.53 2.47
C MET A 94 6.34 -8.25 1.69
N TRP A 95 5.48 -8.33 0.66
CA TRP A 95 5.03 -7.15 -0.07
C TRP A 95 4.25 -6.18 0.85
N ALA A 96 3.31 -6.68 1.63
CA ALA A 96 2.50 -5.88 2.53
C ALA A 96 3.35 -5.19 3.61
N ASP A 97 4.30 -5.93 4.20
CA ASP A 97 5.23 -5.43 5.23
C ASP A 97 6.24 -4.42 4.66
N SER A 98 6.58 -4.53 3.37
CA SER A 98 7.43 -3.54 2.70
C SER A 98 6.73 -2.20 2.46
N GLN A 99 5.39 -2.14 2.58
CA GLN A 99 4.67 -0.88 2.50
C GLN A 99 4.88 -0.09 3.78
N GLY A 100 5.42 1.12 3.70
CA GLY A 100 5.69 1.89 4.90
C GLY A 100 4.42 2.37 5.60
N SER A 101 4.56 2.75 6.87
CA SER A 101 3.44 3.08 7.75
C SER A 101 2.58 4.23 7.21
N LYS A 102 1.27 4.11 7.45
CA LYS A 102 0.25 5.10 7.06
C LYS A 102 0.14 5.35 5.55
N THR A 103 0.48 4.33 4.75
CA THR A 103 0.39 4.38 3.28
C THR A 103 -0.83 3.61 2.83
N ILE A 104 -1.61 4.22 1.92
CA ILE A 104 -2.66 3.55 1.17
C ILE A 104 -2.17 3.26 -0.26
N CYS A 105 -2.72 2.23 -0.87
CA CYS A 105 -2.55 1.98 -2.29
C CYS A 105 -3.69 2.62 -3.07
N CYS A 106 -3.34 3.34 -4.14
CA CYS A 106 -4.25 3.84 -5.16
C CYS A 106 -4.06 3.01 -6.44
N LEU A 107 -4.95 2.04 -6.63
CA LEU A 107 -4.93 1.16 -7.80
C LEU A 107 -5.64 1.85 -8.95
N VAL A 108 -4.95 2.04 -10.07
CA VAL A 108 -5.51 2.69 -11.27
C VAL A 108 -5.56 1.67 -12.40
N GLN A 109 -6.75 1.46 -12.96
CA GLN A 109 -7.00 0.48 -14.01
C GLN A 109 -7.39 1.16 -15.32
N PHE A 110 -6.65 0.86 -16.37
CA PHE A 110 -6.86 1.39 -17.73
C PHE A 110 -7.50 0.40 -18.70
N GLU A 111 -7.49 -0.91 -18.39
CA GLU A 111 -8.05 -1.90 -19.31
C GLU A 111 -9.56 -1.70 -19.50
N ASP A 112 -10.04 -1.82 -20.73
CA ASP A 112 -11.44 -1.61 -21.09
C ASP A 112 -12.01 -0.26 -20.61
N VAL A 113 -11.20 0.80 -20.64
CA VAL A 113 -11.62 2.19 -20.40
C VAL A 113 -11.44 2.99 -21.68
N ALA A 114 -12.52 3.59 -22.18
CA ALA A 114 -12.42 4.47 -23.34
C ALA A 114 -11.60 5.73 -23.01
N ILE A 115 -10.87 6.28 -23.99
CA ILE A 115 -10.04 7.48 -23.79
C ILE A 115 -10.84 8.71 -23.31
N SER A 116 -12.15 8.75 -23.57
CA SER A 116 -13.07 9.78 -23.12
C SER A 116 -13.57 9.58 -21.68
N GLN A 117 -13.20 8.49 -21.04
CA GLN A 117 -13.62 8.09 -19.70
C GLN A 117 -12.45 8.16 -18.72
N MET A 118 -12.79 8.35 -17.45
CA MET A 118 -11.81 8.22 -16.37
C MET A 118 -11.48 6.74 -16.13
N PRO A 119 -10.20 6.37 -15.95
CA PRO A 119 -9.85 5.05 -15.47
C PRO A 119 -10.49 4.76 -14.11
N ARG A 120 -10.70 3.47 -13.84
CA ARG A 120 -11.26 3.03 -12.57
C ARG A 120 -10.17 3.13 -11.51
N ILE A 121 -10.52 3.71 -10.36
CA ILE A 121 -9.58 3.94 -9.26
C ILE A 121 -10.13 3.27 -8.01
N TYR A 122 -9.24 2.56 -7.30
CA TYR A 122 -9.54 1.88 -6.06
C TYR A 122 -8.55 2.28 -4.97
N LEU A 123 -9.04 2.50 -3.75
CA LEU A 123 -8.28 2.91 -2.58
C LEU A 123 -8.40 1.85 -1.47
N ALA A 124 -7.27 1.32 -1.05
CA ALA A 124 -7.21 0.30 0.00
C ALA A 124 -5.91 0.34 0.78
N TYR A 125 -5.96 -0.17 2.01
CA TYR A 125 -4.76 -0.45 2.77
C TYR A 125 -3.98 -1.61 2.16
N PRO A 126 -2.64 -1.61 2.27
CA PRO A 126 -1.82 -2.78 1.92
C PRO A 126 -2.32 -4.09 2.55
N ALA A 127 -2.75 -4.05 3.80
CA ALA A 127 -3.30 -5.22 4.50
C ALA A 127 -4.62 -5.72 3.90
N GLU A 128 -5.50 -4.80 3.46
CA GLU A 128 -6.75 -5.18 2.77
C GLU A 128 -6.43 -5.82 1.41
N ILE A 129 -5.47 -5.27 0.66
CA ILE A 129 -5.01 -5.84 -0.61
C ILE A 129 -4.38 -7.22 -0.41
N ALA A 130 -3.53 -7.36 0.61
CA ALA A 130 -2.88 -8.63 0.93
C ALA A 130 -3.91 -9.72 1.26
N ALA A 131 -4.96 -9.38 2.01
CA ALA A 131 -6.06 -10.31 2.30
C ALA A 131 -6.76 -10.77 1.01
N GLU A 132 -7.13 -9.85 0.12
CA GLU A 132 -7.76 -10.19 -1.16
C GLU A 132 -6.84 -11.03 -2.07
N MET A 133 -5.55 -10.69 -2.13
CA MET A 133 -4.56 -11.46 -2.89
C MET A 133 -4.42 -12.90 -2.36
N LYS A 134 -4.45 -13.11 -1.04
CA LYS A 134 -4.39 -14.45 -0.44
C LYS A 134 -5.64 -15.26 -0.77
N LEU A 135 -6.82 -14.66 -0.67
CA LEU A 135 -8.09 -15.30 -1.06
C LEU A 135 -8.08 -15.68 -2.55
N ALA A 136 -7.61 -14.79 -3.42
CA ALA A 136 -7.48 -15.06 -4.84
C ALA A 136 -6.43 -16.15 -5.13
N ALA A 137 -5.31 -16.16 -4.41
CA ALA A 137 -4.25 -17.16 -4.56
C ALA A 137 -4.74 -18.58 -4.18
N GLU A 138 -5.60 -18.71 -3.17
CA GLU A 138 -6.23 -19.99 -2.80
C GLU A 138 -7.11 -20.55 -3.92
N ARG A 139 -7.81 -19.66 -4.65
CA ARG A 139 -8.74 -20.04 -5.72
C ARG A 139 -8.05 -20.26 -7.07
N THR A 140 -6.99 -19.52 -7.36
CA THR A 140 -6.38 -19.42 -8.70
C THR A 140 -4.91 -19.83 -8.78
N GLY A 141 -4.24 -20.00 -7.64
CA GLY A 141 -2.79 -20.24 -7.57
C GLY A 141 -1.92 -19.05 -7.99
N CYS A 142 -2.50 -17.87 -8.22
CA CYS A 142 -1.81 -16.67 -8.66
C CYS A 142 -1.53 -15.72 -7.49
N CYS A 143 -0.30 -15.21 -7.37
CA CYS A 143 0.10 -14.28 -6.31
C CYS A 143 -0.18 -12.80 -6.65
N GLY A 144 -1.08 -12.53 -7.60
CA GLY A 144 -1.40 -11.19 -8.08
C GLY A 144 -2.80 -10.76 -7.66
N LEU A 145 -3.05 -9.46 -7.64
CA LEU A 145 -4.40 -8.92 -7.49
C LEU A 145 -5.03 -8.81 -8.89
N ALA A 146 -6.29 -9.18 -9.04
CA ALA A 146 -7.05 -8.98 -10.28
C ALA A 146 -8.28 -8.12 -10.00
N GLU A 147 -8.61 -7.22 -10.92
CA GLU A 147 -9.84 -6.42 -10.83
C GLU A 147 -11.06 -7.33 -10.85
N GLN A 148 -11.03 -8.32 -11.74
CA GLN A 148 -12.01 -9.39 -11.89
C GLN A 148 -11.30 -10.69 -12.21
N TYR A 149 -11.78 -11.80 -11.66
CA TYR A 149 -11.29 -13.13 -12.01
C TYR A 149 -12.39 -14.18 -11.92
N GLU A 150 -12.25 -15.20 -12.75
CA GLU A 150 -13.13 -16.36 -12.81
C GLU A 150 -12.49 -17.52 -12.04
N TYR A 151 -13.29 -18.25 -11.27
CA TYR A 151 -12.86 -19.45 -10.57
C TYR A 151 -13.98 -20.50 -10.56
N THR A 152 -13.63 -21.76 -10.31
CA THR A 152 -14.59 -22.86 -10.28
C THR A 152 -14.72 -23.40 -8.85
N THR A 153 -15.94 -23.41 -8.33
CA THR A 153 -16.29 -24.00 -7.03
C THR A 153 -17.30 -25.10 -7.29
N GLU A 154 -17.00 -26.34 -6.88
CA GLU A 154 -17.92 -27.49 -7.01
C GLU A 154 -18.48 -27.68 -8.45
N GLY A 155 -17.65 -27.42 -9.46
CA GLY A 155 -18.03 -27.53 -10.88
C GLY A 155 -18.88 -26.35 -11.40
N LYS A 156 -19.19 -25.36 -10.57
CA LYS A 156 -19.84 -24.11 -10.99
C LYS A 156 -18.81 -23.01 -11.19
N ARG A 157 -19.01 -22.25 -12.25
CA ARG A 157 -18.15 -21.13 -12.64
C ARG A 157 -18.66 -19.86 -11.97
N GLU A 158 -17.80 -19.24 -11.18
CA GLU A 158 -18.09 -18.03 -10.41
C GLU A 158 -17.13 -16.90 -10.79
N PHE A 159 -17.58 -15.68 -10.55
CA PHE A 159 -16.82 -14.46 -10.81
C PHE A 159 -16.60 -13.72 -9.49
N ALA A 160 -15.35 -13.34 -9.23
CA ALA A 160 -14.99 -12.44 -8.16
C ALA A 160 -14.52 -11.11 -8.74
N SER A 161 -14.74 -10.04 -7.99
CA SER A 161 -14.29 -8.69 -8.32
C SER A 161 -13.77 -7.99 -7.06
N LEU A 162 -12.98 -6.93 -7.24
CA LEU A 162 -12.54 -6.10 -6.13
C LEU A 162 -13.72 -5.57 -5.31
N PRO A 163 -13.55 -5.42 -3.98
CA PRO A 163 -14.60 -4.89 -3.13
C PRO A 163 -15.13 -3.53 -3.63
N ALA A 164 -16.44 -3.41 -3.82
CA ALA A 164 -17.05 -2.18 -4.31
C ALA A 164 -16.73 -0.96 -3.42
N LYS A 165 -16.59 -1.18 -2.11
CA LYS A 165 -16.19 -0.16 -1.12
C LYS A 165 -14.81 0.45 -1.38
N TRP A 166 -13.94 -0.20 -2.15
CA TRP A 166 -12.64 0.37 -2.49
C TRP A 166 -12.72 1.42 -3.57
N ARG A 167 -13.83 1.52 -4.34
CA ARG A 167 -13.93 2.52 -5.41
C ARG A 167 -13.63 3.92 -4.87
N PHE A 168 -12.89 4.69 -5.66
CA PHE A 168 -12.55 6.06 -5.32
C PHE A 168 -13.82 6.88 -5.11
N SER A 169 -14.01 7.37 -3.89
CA SER A 169 -15.11 8.26 -3.52
C SER A 169 -14.69 9.11 -2.32
N ALA A 170 -15.41 10.20 -2.06
CA ALA A 170 -15.14 11.05 -0.91
C ALA A 170 -15.29 10.28 0.41
N GLU A 171 -16.30 9.41 0.48
CA GLU A 171 -16.60 8.56 1.63
C GLU A 171 -15.43 7.60 1.91
N ARG A 172 -14.92 6.92 0.87
CA ARG A 172 -13.80 6.01 1.02
C ARG A 172 -12.53 6.72 1.49
N ILE A 173 -12.26 7.93 1.00
CA ILE A 173 -11.11 8.72 1.47
C ILE A 173 -11.26 9.07 2.95
N GLN A 174 -12.46 9.45 3.39
CA GLN A 174 -12.75 9.76 4.78
C GLN A 174 -12.55 8.53 5.70
N GLU A 175 -13.07 7.37 5.31
CA GLU A 175 -12.84 6.11 6.05
C GLU A 175 -11.34 5.81 6.23
N LEU A 176 -10.56 6.02 5.16
CA LEU A 176 -9.12 5.80 5.19
C LEU A 176 -8.42 6.80 6.11
N LEU A 177 -8.85 8.07 6.15
CA LEU A 177 -8.29 9.07 7.08
C LEU A 177 -8.59 8.70 8.55
N GLU A 178 -9.82 8.31 8.85
CA GLU A 178 -10.24 7.96 10.20
C GLU A 178 -9.50 6.73 10.74
N GLY A 179 -9.30 5.71 9.89
CA GLY A 179 -8.52 4.53 10.24
C GLY A 179 -7.08 4.83 10.67
N GLN A 180 -6.46 5.89 10.13
CA GLN A 180 -5.11 6.32 10.52
C GLN A 180 -5.08 6.98 11.90
N THR A 181 -6.12 7.76 12.21
CA THR A 181 -6.23 8.48 13.48
C THR A 181 -6.49 7.52 14.63
N SER A 182 -7.37 6.53 14.45
CA SER A 182 -7.65 5.50 15.44
C SER A 182 -6.42 4.61 15.72
N ALA A 183 -5.67 4.21 14.70
CA ALA A 183 -4.43 3.45 14.87
C ALA A 183 -3.36 4.26 15.65
N SER A 184 -3.30 5.58 15.42
CA SER A 184 -2.36 6.47 16.11
C SER A 184 -2.73 6.69 17.59
N ALA A 185 -4.02 6.75 17.92
CA ALA A 185 -4.49 6.87 19.30
C ALA A 185 -4.23 5.60 20.12
N SER A 186 -4.40 4.41 19.53
CA SER A 186 -4.13 3.14 20.20
C SER A 186 -2.64 2.94 20.54
N SER A 187 -1.71 3.47 19.73
CA SER A 187 -0.28 3.41 20.03
C SER A 187 0.15 4.28 21.22
N VAL A 188 -0.61 5.34 21.56
CA VAL A 188 -0.30 6.21 22.70
C VAL A 188 -0.71 5.57 24.03
N ILE A 189 -1.73 4.70 24.03
CA ILE A 189 -2.24 4.05 25.26
C ILE A 189 -1.37 2.84 25.69
N SER A 190 -0.51 2.32 24.81
CA SER A 190 0.43 1.22 25.12
C SER A 190 1.77 1.69 25.71
N GLY A 191 1.95 2.98 25.96
CA GLY A 191 3.12 3.51 26.65
C GLY A 191 3.10 3.16 28.14
N SER A 192 3.58 1.97 28.50
CA SER A 192 4.02 1.66 29.87
C SER A 192 5.07 2.69 30.28
N PHE A 193 4.67 3.68 31.07
CA PHE A 193 5.60 4.54 31.79
C PHE A 193 6.53 3.64 32.64
N PRO A 194 7.86 3.69 32.47
CA PRO A 194 8.74 3.04 33.44
C PRO A 194 8.49 3.70 34.80
N LYS A 195 8.17 2.87 35.81
CA LYS A 195 8.04 3.32 37.21
C LYS A 195 9.26 4.16 37.57
N PRO A 196 9.10 5.33 38.21
CA PRO A 196 10.22 6.04 38.78
C PRO A 196 10.86 5.14 39.85
N GLY A 197 12.10 4.73 39.61
CA GLY A 197 12.92 4.04 40.61
C GLY A 197 13.20 4.95 41.80
N PRO A 198 13.47 4.39 42.99
CA PRO A 198 13.67 5.18 44.19
C PRO A 198 14.89 6.09 44.03
N VAL A 199 14.68 7.39 44.24
CA VAL A 199 15.72 8.41 44.31
C VAL A 199 16.57 8.13 45.55
N MET A 200 17.77 7.57 45.38
CA MET A 200 18.77 7.54 46.44
C MET A 200 19.33 8.95 46.62
N VAL A 201 18.84 9.64 47.64
CA VAL A 201 19.44 10.87 48.15
C VAL A 201 20.79 10.51 48.79
N THR A 202 21.86 10.70 48.04
CA THR A 202 23.22 10.68 48.59
C THR A 202 23.52 12.08 49.13
N SER A 203 23.43 12.20 50.46
CA SER A 203 23.93 13.37 51.20
C SER A 203 25.45 13.45 51.02
N VAL A 204 25.93 14.44 50.27
CA VAL A 204 27.36 14.75 50.18
C VAL A 204 27.64 15.86 51.18
N ALA A 205 28.38 15.50 52.23
CA ALA A 205 28.85 16.40 53.27
C ALA A 205 29.77 17.49 52.68
N ALA A 206 29.52 18.73 53.10
CA ALA A 206 30.34 19.88 52.80
C ALA A 206 31.79 19.69 53.30
N ARG A 207 32.77 19.99 52.44
CA ARG A 207 34.16 20.20 52.85
C ARG A 207 34.54 21.67 52.62
N PRO A 208 35.23 22.31 53.59
CA PRO A 208 35.52 23.74 53.56
C PRO A 208 36.63 24.10 52.57
N VAL A 209 36.47 25.29 51.98
CA VAL A 209 37.45 25.96 51.11
C VAL A 209 38.59 26.50 51.97
N ALA A 210 39.82 26.05 51.69
CA ALA A 210 41.03 26.73 52.15
C ALA A 210 41.53 27.63 51.01
N MET A 211 41.72 28.91 51.35
CA MET A 211 42.19 29.99 50.50
C MET A 211 43.55 30.46 51.03
N THR A 212 44.40 31.01 50.15
CA THR A 212 45.75 31.61 50.30
C THR A 212 46.88 30.75 49.71
N ALA A 213 47.82 31.28 48.93
CA ALA A 213 48.03 32.60 48.34
C ALA A 213 48.83 32.42 47.03
#